data_AF-A0A6N8G2T5-F1
#
_entry.id   AF-A0A6N8G2T5-F1
#
_cell.length_a   1.000
_cell.length_b   1.000
_cell.length_c   1.000
_cell.angle_alpha   90.00
_cell.angle_beta   90.00
_cell.angle_gamma   90.00
#
_symmetry.space_group_name_H-M   'P 1'
#
loop_
_entity.id
_entity.type
_entity.pdbx_description
1 polymer ?
#
loop_
_entity_poly.entity_id
_entity_poly.type
_entity_poly.pdbx_seq_one_letter_code
_entity_poly.pdbx_strand_id
1 'polypeptide(L)'
;MPDDEIDYESPLPPYRQIADVVIGEIERGELRPNRPIPSEATMIQRWGVARDTVRRAVRYLREQGYAYTVPQRGTYVADRSE
;
A
#
# COMPACT_ATOMS: atom_id res chain seq x y z
N MET A 1 19.51 -6.52 -1.28
CA MET A 1 18.33 -7.18 -1.86
C MET A 1 17.17 -6.72 -0.99
N PRO A 2 16.17 -6.03 -1.53
CA PRO A 2 15.53 -4.94 -0.80
C PRO A 2 14.53 -5.44 0.24
N ASP A 3 14.42 -4.64 1.29
CA ASP A 3 13.77 -4.82 2.59
C ASP A 3 12.23 -4.83 2.53
N ASP A 4 11.67 -5.66 1.65
CA ASP A 4 10.24 -5.70 1.30
C ASP A 4 9.66 -7.13 1.43
N GLU A 5 10.18 -7.94 2.37
CA GLU A 5 9.72 -9.31 2.61
C GLU A 5 8.51 -9.30 3.55
N ILE A 6 7.34 -9.75 3.04
CA ILE A 6 6.14 -9.89 3.87
C ILE A 6 6.24 -11.18 4.66
N ASP A 7 6.30 -11.04 5.98
CA ASP A 7 6.48 -12.17 6.89
C ASP A 7 5.12 -12.82 7.19
N TYR A 8 4.88 -14.02 6.65
CA TYR A 8 3.63 -14.74 6.84
C TYR A 8 3.54 -15.46 8.20
N GLU A 9 4.65 -15.56 8.93
CA GLU A 9 4.72 -16.17 10.27
C GLU A 9 4.46 -15.14 11.37
N SER A 10 4.58 -13.86 11.04
CA SER A 10 4.28 -12.74 11.92
C SER A 10 2.79 -12.71 12.31
N PRO A 11 2.46 -12.33 13.56
CA PRO A 11 1.07 -12.20 14.00
C PRO A 11 0.27 -11.12 13.26
N LEU A 12 0.96 -10.26 12.49
CA LEU A 12 0.33 -9.26 11.64
C LEU A 12 -0.03 -9.86 10.29
N PRO A 13 -1.27 -9.70 9.82
CA PRO A 13 -1.64 -10.24 8.54
C PRO A 13 -0.90 -9.50 7.41
N PRO A 14 -0.58 -10.19 6.31
CA PRO A 14 0.31 -9.68 5.26
C PRO A 14 -0.21 -8.40 4.60
N TYR A 15 -1.53 -8.26 4.48
CA TYR A 15 -2.15 -7.04 3.94
C TYR A 15 -1.90 -5.81 4.82
N ARG A 16 -1.79 -6.02 6.14
CA ARG A 16 -1.58 -4.95 7.11
C ARG A 16 -0.11 -4.54 7.12
N GLN A 17 0.81 -5.50 7.00
CA GLN A 17 2.24 -5.21 6.84
C GLN A 17 2.50 -4.35 5.60
N ILE A 18 1.92 -4.70 4.45
CA ILE A 18 2.02 -3.87 3.22
C ILE A 18 1.47 -2.46 3.46
N ALA A 19 0.30 -2.37 4.10
CA ALA A 19 -0.30 -1.07 4.37
C ALA A 19 0.57 -0.23 5.31
N ASP A 20 1.14 -0.83 6.36
CA ASP A 20 2.01 -0.16 7.33
C ASP A 20 3.30 0.34 6.67
N VAL A 21 3.90 -0.47 5.79
CA VAL A 21 5.06 -0.05 4.98
C VAL A 21 4.72 1.16 4.14
N VAL A 22 3.60 1.13 3.41
CA VAL A 22 3.14 2.25 2.57
C VAL A 22 2.84 3.49 3.41
N ILE A 23 2.17 3.32 4.56
CA ILE A 23 1.90 4.41 5.51
C ILE A 23 3.21 5.03 5.98
N GLY A 24 4.17 4.21 6.40
CA GLY A 24 5.49 4.65 6.81
C GLY A 24 6.21 5.42 5.70
N GLU A 25 6.18 4.94 4.45
CA GLU A 25 6.76 5.68 3.31
C GLU A 25 6.07 7.04 3.08
N ILE A 26 4.75 7.12 3.27
CA ILE A 26 3.99 8.37 3.15
C ILE A 26 4.37 9.33 4.27
N GLU A 27 4.43 8.84 5.51
CA GLU A 27 4.77 9.63 6.70
C GLU A 27 6.24 10.07 6.69
N ARG A 28 7.14 9.25 6.13
CA ARG A 28 8.55 9.61 5.86
C ARG A 28 8.71 10.61 4.71
N GLY A 29 7.66 10.85 3.92
CA GLY A 29 7.69 11.72 2.75
C GLY A 29 8.35 11.12 1.50
N GLU A 30 8.61 9.80 1.51
CA GLU A 30 9.07 9.06 0.33
C GLU A 30 7.94 8.92 -0.70
N LEU A 31 6.74 8.60 -0.21
CA LEU A 31 5.52 8.58 -1.00
C LEU A 31 4.74 9.88 -0.79
N ARG A 32 4.87 10.80 -1.76
CA ARG A 32 4.16 12.07 -1.68
C ARG A 32 2.64 11.90 -1.82
N PRO A 33 1.85 12.67 -1.08
CA PRO A 33 0.41 12.73 -1.30
C PRO A 33 0.11 13.18 -2.74
N ASN A 34 -1.02 12.71 -3.29
CA ASN A 34 -1.42 12.86 -4.69
C ASN A 34 -0.53 12.16 -5.74
N ARG A 35 0.48 11.36 -5.34
CA ARG A 35 1.17 10.47 -6.28
C ARG A 35 0.37 9.19 -6.50
N PRO A 36 0.46 8.58 -7.70
CA PRO A 36 -0.10 7.26 -7.91
C PRO A 36 0.65 6.25 -7.03
N ILE A 37 -0.08 5.46 -6.26
CA ILE A 37 0.50 4.29 -5.58
C ILE A 37 0.84 3.23 -6.63
N PRO A 38 1.79 2.31 -6.36
CA PRO A 38 1.99 1.15 -7.21
C PRO A 38 0.66 0.42 -7.46
N SER A 39 0.36 0.11 -8.72
CA SER A 39 -0.85 -0.64 -9.08
C SER A 39 -0.88 -2.00 -8.38
N GLU A 40 -2.07 -2.60 -8.23
CA GLU A 40 -2.19 -3.91 -7.57
C GLU A 40 -1.21 -4.95 -8.17
N ALA A 41 -1.06 -4.97 -9.49
CA ALA A 41 -0.12 -5.83 -10.20
C ALA A 41 1.35 -5.54 -9.87
N THR A 42 1.71 -4.26 -9.73
CA THR A 42 3.05 -3.83 -9.32
C THR A 42 3.33 -4.24 -7.88
N MET A 43 2.34 -4.11 -6.99
CA MET A 43 2.48 -4.56 -5.60
C MET A 43 2.68 -6.07 -5.53
N ILE A 44 1.90 -6.85 -6.31
CA ILE A 44 2.04 -8.31 -6.40
C ILE A 44 3.46 -8.68 -6.85
N GLN A 45 4.00 -8.01 -7.87
CA GLN A 45 5.36 -8.30 -8.34
C GLN A 45 6.44 -7.83 -7.37
N ARG A 46 6.25 -6.68 -6.72
CA ARG A 46 7.22 -6.09 -5.80
C ARG A 46 7.37 -6.92 -4.51
N TRP A 47 6.25 -7.29 -3.89
CA TRP A 47 6.21 -8.01 -2.61
C TRP A 47 5.97 -9.53 -2.77
N GLY A 48 5.69 -10.02 -3.98
CA GLY A 48 5.41 -11.45 -4.20
C GLY A 48 4.12 -11.96 -3.56
N VAL A 49 3.17 -11.07 -3.25
CA VAL A 49 1.96 -11.37 -2.48
C VAL A 49 0.77 -11.74 -3.36
N ALA A 50 -0.19 -12.47 -2.80
CA ALA A 50 -1.44 -12.76 -3.49
C ALA A 50 -2.25 -11.50 -3.81
N ARG A 51 -2.97 -11.52 -4.94
CA ARG A 51 -3.86 -10.41 -5.35
C ARG A 51 -4.90 -10.05 -4.29
N ASP A 52 -5.42 -11.04 -3.57
CA ASP A 52 -6.39 -10.81 -2.49
C ASP A 52 -5.78 -10.01 -1.34
N THR A 53 -4.52 -10.31 -0.98
CA THR A 53 -3.73 -9.59 0.03
C THR A 53 -3.54 -8.12 -0.37
N VAL A 54 -3.17 -7.86 -1.61
CA VAL A 54 -3.01 -6.49 -2.13
C VAL A 54 -4.33 -5.75 -2.14
N ARG A 55 -5.43 -6.40 -2.57
CA ARG A 55 -6.77 -5.81 -2.49
C ARG A 55 -7.14 -5.41 -1.08
N ARG A 56 -6.87 -6.27 -0.09
CA ARG A 56 -7.10 -5.98 1.33
C ARG A 56 -6.21 -4.83 1.81
N ALA A 57 -4.95 -4.77 1.41
CA ALA A 57 -4.02 -3.70 1.77
C ALA A 57 -4.49 -2.35 1.21
N VAL A 58 -4.82 -2.30 -0.09
CA VAL A 58 -5.36 -1.11 -0.75
C VAL A 58 -6.68 -0.68 -0.12
N ARG A 59 -7.56 -1.64 0.19
CA ARG A 59 -8.82 -1.33 0.88
C ARG A 59 -8.54 -0.75 2.27
N TYR A 60 -7.63 -1.32 3.02
CA TYR A 60 -7.25 -0.83 4.34
C TYR A 60 -6.67 0.59 4.26
N LEU A 61 -5.73 0.84 3.33
CA LEU A 61 -5.20 2.18 3.07
C LEU A 61 -6.31 3.18 2.71
N ARG A 62 -7.33 2.75 1.95
CA ARG A 62 -8.50 3.57 1.64
C ARG A 62 -9.39 3.84 2.85
N GLU A 63 -9.65 2.82 3.67
CA GLU A 63 -10.44 2.94 4.89
C GLU A 63 -9.75 3.83 5.92
N GLN A 64 -8.42 3.82 5.98
CA GLN A 64 -7.61 4.69 6.82
C GLN A 64 -7.38 6.10 6.22
N GLY A 65 -7.83 6.34 4.98
CA GLY A 65 -7.66 7.63 4.31
C GLY A 65 -6.24 7.93 3.84
N TYR A 66 -5.39 6.92 3.63
CA TYR A 66 -4.04 7.04 3.04
C TYR A 66 -4.02 6.80 1.53
N ALA A 67 -5.04 6.18 0.97
CA ALA A 67 -5.15 5.96 -0.48
C ALA A 67 -6.57 6.20 -0.99
N TYR A 68 -6.71 6.52 -2.27
CA TYR A 68 -8.01 6.59 -2.94
C TYR A 68 -7.91 6.04 -4.36
N THR A 69 -8.90 5.25 -4.76
CA THR A 69 -8.98 4.73 -6.12
C THR A 69 -9.79 5.69 -6.98
N VAL A 70 -9.19 6.15 -8.08
CA VAL A 70 -9.84 6.97 -9.09
C VAL A 70 -10.22 6.08 -10.27
N PRO A 71 -11.52 5.96 -10.60
CA PRO A 71 -11.95 5.20 -11.77
C PRO A 71 -11.24 5.71 -13.03
N GLN A 72 -10.78 4.79 -13.88
CA GLN A 72 -10.02 5.06 -15.12
C GLN A 72 -8.65 5.74 -14.96
N ARG A 73 -8.17 6.04 -13.74
CA ARG A 73 -6.84 6.63 -13.51
C ARG A 73 -5.91 5.81 -12.61
N GLY A 74 -6.45 4.89 -11.80
CA GLY A 74 -5.66 4.04 -10.90
C GLY A 74 -5.85 4.41 -9.44
N THR A 75 -4.89 4.09 -8.59
CA THR A 75 -4.95 4.39 -7.16
C THR A 75 -3.87 5.40 -6.79
N TYR A 76 -4.22 6.37 -5.94
CA TYR A 76 -3.38 7.49 -5.55
C TYR A 76 -3.25 7.56 -4.03
N VAL A 77 -2.14 8.11 -3.54
CA VAL A 77 -1.91 8.43 -2.13
C VAL A 77 -2.81 9.59 -1.76
N ALA A 78 -3.66 9.39 -0.75
CA ALA A 78 -4.50 10.45 -0.20
C ALA A 78 -3.64 11.46 0.57
N ASP A 79 -3.96 12.73 0.40
CA ASP A 79 -3.31 13.81 1.15
C ASP A 79 -3.95 13.92 2.53
N ARG A 80 -3.18 13.64 3.58
CA ARG A 80 -3.57 13.89 4.97
C ARG A 80 -2.74 15.00 5.62
N SER A 81 -2.12 15.85 4.80
CA SER A 81 -1.40 17.02 5.28
C SER A 81 -2.41 18.10 5.69
N GLU A 82 -3.02 17.96 6.86
CA GLU A 82 -3.70 19.06 7.57
C GLU A 82 -2.90 19.47 8.81
#